data_AF-A0A936SMD8-F1
#
_entry.id   AF-A0A936SMD8-F1
#
_cell.length_a   1.000
_cell.length_b   1.000
_cell.length_c   1.000
_cell.angle_alpha   90.00
_cell.angle_beta   90.00
_cell.angle_gamma   90.00
#
_symmetry.space_group_name_H-M   'P 1'
#
loop_
_entity.id
_entity.type
_entity.pdbx_description
1 polymer ?
#
loop_
_entity_poly.entity_id
_entity_poly.type
_entity_poly.pdbx_seq_one_letter_code
_entity_poly.pdbx_strand_id
1 'polypeptide(L)'
;MTTQPATASDRAGWYVKDSAILAELRELMALTAEDARRLSELQPQAQMLAPRLAEAFYDRLMRHENTADYLRQTSLEARHQTIGQWFVDLFGGAYDEAYVAKRMTIGQVHVRIGLPVRYPLAMIDVLMQFGALVTQLSPAPEQALSAFRKALSLDIAIFNQAYEDRQIAHLAEMVGGERLAWRLLSGQG
;
A
#
# COMPACT_ATOMS: atom_id res chain seq x y z
N MET A 1 7.48 -9.82 -48.03
CA MET A 1 6.47 -9.51 -47.00
C MET A 1 7.21 -8.89 -45.83
N THR A 2 7.30 -7.57 -45.82
CA THR A 2 7.89 -6.78 -44.73
C THR A 2 6.81 -6.61 -43.67
N THR A 3 6.95 -7.30 -42.54
CA THR A 3 6.10 -7.07 -41.37
C THR A 3 6.47 -5.72 -40.79
N GLN A 4 5.58 -4.75 -40.98
CA GLN A 4 5.63 -3.47 -40.30
C GLN A 4 5.51 -3.73 -38.79
N PRO A 5 6.41 -3.20 -37.93
CA PRO A 5 6.25 -3.38 -36.50
C PRO A 5 4.94 -2.70 -36.08
N ALA A 6 4.07 -3.46 -35.42
CA ALA A 6 2.86 -2.92 -34.84
C ALA A 6 3.25 -1.74 -33.96
N THR A 7 2.78 -0.54 -34.29
CA THR A 7 2.92 0.63 -33.42
C THR A 7 2.25 0.28 -32.11
N ALA A 8 3.05 0.03 -31.06
CA ALA A 8 2.51 -0.27 -29.75
C ALA A 8 1.65 0.93 -29.30
N SER A 9 0.34 0.70 -29.18
CA SER A 9 -0.60 1.68 -28.63
C SER A 9 -0.26 1.91 -27.17
N ASP A 10 -0.31 3.16 -26.73
CA ASP A 10 -0.15 3.49 -25.32
C ASP A 10 -1.26 2.81 -24.50
N ARG A 11 -0.94 2.42 -23.25
CA ARG A 11 -1.89 1.74 -22.37
C ARG A 11 -2.60 2.76 -21.49
N ALA A 12 -3.93 2.69 -21.43
CA ALA A 12 -4.73 3.65 -20.66
C ALA A 12 -4.36 3.67 -19.15
N GLY A 13 -4.05 2.50 -18.58
CA GLY A 13 -3.68 2.38 -17.16
C GLY A 13 -2.43 3.16 -16.75
N TRP A 14 -1.55 3.51 -17.69
CA TRP A 14 -0.36 4.35 -17.40
C TRP A 14 -0.70 5.74 -16.89
N TYR A 15 -1.93 6.20 -17.14
CA TYR A 15 -2.35 7.58 -16.87
C TYR A 15 -3.40 7.65 -15.76
N VAL A 16 -3.75 6.54 -15.12
CA VAL A 16 -4.66 6.54 -13.96
C VAL A 16 -3.85 6.90 -12.71
N LYS A 17 -4.18 8.04 -12.10
CA LYS A 17 -3.42 8.60 -10.97
C LYS A 17 -4.34 9.13 -9.87
N ASP A 18 -3.75 9.40 -8.71
CA ASP A 18 -4.39 10.09 -7.60
C ASP A 18 -5.74 9.45 -7.19
N SER A 19 -6.82 10.24 -7.07
CA SER A 19 -8.13 9.73 -6.68
C SER A 19 -8.78 8.81 -7.72
N ALA A 20 -8.36 8.85 -8.99
CA ALA A 20 -8.88 7.95 -10.02
C ALA A 20 -8.48 6.49 -9.76
N ILE A 21 -7.32 6.27 -9.13
CA ILE A 21 -6.85 4.94 -8.70
C ILE A 21 -7.83 4.31 -7.73
N LEU A 22 -8.41 5.10 -6.82
CA LEU A 22 -9.34 4.58 -5.82
C LEU A 22 -10.56 3.93 -6.47
N ALA A 23 -11.17 4.61 -7.44
CA ALA A 23 -12.35 4.11 -8.13
C ALA A 23 -12.02 2.82 -8.90
N GLU A 24 -10.94 2.85 -9.68
CA GLU A 24 -10.47 1.70 -10.47
C GLU A 24 -10.19 0.47 -9.58
N LEU A 25 -9.39 0.62 -8.53
CA LEU A 25 -8.99 -0.49 -7.67
C LEU A 25 -10.15 -1.04 -6.84
N ARG A 26 -11.08 -0.18 -6.39
CA ARG A 26 -12.27 -0.63 -5.67
C ARG A 26 -13.18 -1.47 -6.54
N GLU A 27 -13.35 -1.08 -7.81
CA GLU A 27 -14.10 -1.86 -8.79
C GLU A 27 -13.40 -3.19 -9.07
N LEU A 28 -12.10 -3.15 -9.38
CA LEU A 28 -11.29 -4.34 -9.69
C LEU A 28 -11.31 -5.39 -8.56
N MET A 29 -11.28 -4.93 -7.30
CA MET A 29 -11.25 -5.81 -6.12
C MET A 29 -12.65 -6.15 -5.57
N ALA A 30 -13.71 -5.58 -6.14
CA ALA A 30 -15.08 -5.64 -5.63
C ALA A 30 -15.14 -5.31 -4.12
N LEU A 31 -14.50 -4.20 -3.69
CA LEU A 31 -14.54 -3.72 -2.30
C LEU A 31 -15.85 -2.98 -2.05
N THR A 32 -16.75 -3.63 -1.32
CA THR A 32 -18.14 -3.17 -1.13
C THR A 32 -18.31 -2.29 0.12
N ALA A 33 -19.43 -1.58 0.20
CA ALA A 33 -19.82 -0.87 1.42
C ALA A 33 -20.03 -1.82 2.61
N GLU A 34 -20.48 -3.06 2.34
CA GLU A 34 -20.66 -4.08 3.37
C GLU A 34 -19.31 -4.60 3.91
N ASP A 35 -18.30 -4.75 3.04
CA ASP A 35 -16.92 -5.04 3.46
C ASP A 35 -16.41 -3.94 4.40
N ALA A 36 -16.61 -2.67 4.02
CA ALA A 36 -16.18 -1.52 4.81
C ALA A 36 -16.89 -1.44 6.17
N ARG A 37 -18.21 -1.69 6.21
CA ARG A 37 -19.00 -1.76 7.45
C ARG A 37 -18.50 -2.87 8.38
N ARG A 38 -18.23 -4.06 7.84
CA ARG A 38 -17.69 -5.19 8.64
C ARG A 38 -16.35 -4.84 9.28
N LEU A 39 -15.50 -4.13 8.55
CA LEU A 39 -14.19 -3.73 9.07
C LEU A 39 -14.31 -2.63 10.13
N SER A 40 -15.21 -1.65 9.97
CA SER A 40 -15.43 -0.63 11.00
C SER A 40 -15.94 -1.19 12.33
N GLU A 41 -16.75 -2.23 12.30
CA GLU A 41 -17.21 -2.92 13.52
C GLU A 41 -16.08 -3.61 14.29
N LEU A 42 -14.96 -3.91 13.62
CA LEU A 42 -13.79 -4.55 14.20
C LEU A 42 -12.68 -3.55 14.61
N GLN A 43 -12.90 -2.26 14.39
CA GLN A 43 -11.92 -1.22 14.70
C GLN A 43 -11.51 -1.21 16.19
N PRO A 44 -12.43 -1.37 17.17
CA PRO A 44 -12.04 -1.44 18.58
C PRO A 44 -11.07 -2.60 18.87
N GLN A 45 -11.28 -3.75 18.26
CA GLN A 45 -10.44 -4.94 18.41
C GLN A 45 -9.06 -4.71 17.77
N ALA A 46 -9.02 -4.04 16.62
CA ALA A 46 -7.77 -3.63 16.00
C ALA A 46 -6.99 -2.66 16.91
N GLN A 47 -7.65 -1.71 17.56
CA GLN A 47 -7.02 -0.79 18.52
C GLN A 47 -6.40 -1.53 19.71
N MET A 48 -7.09 -2.53 20.26
CA MET A 48 -6.54 -3.36 21.35
C MET A 48 -5.29 -4.14 20.93
N LEU A 49 -5.22 -4.61 19.69
CA LEU A 49 -4.09 -5.39 19.18
C LEU A 49 -2.95 -4.53 18.60
N ALA A 50 -3.21 -3.25 18.30
CA ALA A 50 -2.25 -2.36 17.66
C ALA A 50 -0.89 -2.24 18.38
N PRO A 51 -0.82 -2.14 19.74
CA PRO A 51 0.47 -2.09 20.44
C PRO A 51 1.31 -3.35 20.24
N ARG A 52 0.67 -4.53 20.28
CA ARG A 52 1.36 -5.82 20.08
C ARG A 52 1.82 -6.00 18.63
N LEU A 53 1.04 -5.50 17.67
CA LEU A 53 1.44 -5.45 16.29
C LEU A 53 2.67 -4.58 16.10
N ALA A 54 2.67 -3.37 16.69
CA ALA A 54 3.77 -2.43 16.58
C ALA A 54 5.08 -3.01 17.12
N GLU A 55 5.02 -3.67 18.28
CA GLU A 55 6.14 -4.41 18.85
C GLU A 55 6.66 -5.49 17.88
N ALA A 56 5.79 -6.40 17.43
CA ALA A 56 6.16 -7.46 16.50
C ALA A 56 6.74 -6.94 15.18
N PHE A 57 6.25 -5.80 14.71
CA PHE A 57 6.70 -5.14 13.48
C PHE A 57 8.14 -4.63 13.62
N TYR A 58 8.42 -3.82 14.65
CA TYR A 58 9.75 -3.24 14.83
C TYR A 58 10.77 -4.25 15.34
N ASP A 59 10.36 -5.22 16.14
CA ASP A 59 11.19 -6.36 16.51
C ASP A 59 11.75 -7.07 15.28
N ARG A 60 10.89 -7.34 14.28
CA ARG A 60 11.32 -8.00 13.06
C ARG A 60 12.29 -7.14 12.26
N LEU A 61 12.01 -5.84 12.12
CA LEU A 61 12.89 -4.92 11.39
C LEU A 61 14.25 -4.75 12.08
N MET A 62 14.30 -4.73 13.41
CA MET A 62 15.53 -4.56 14.18
C MET A 62 16.41 -5.81 14.16
N ARG A 63 15.85 -7.00 13.95
CA ARG A 63 16.61 -8.26 13.82
C ARG A 63 17.38 -8.38 12.50
N HIS A 64 17.11 -7.51 11.51
CA HIS A 64 17.78 -7.54 10.23
C HIS A 64 18.58 -6.25 10.02
N GLU A 65 19.90 -6.37 9.86
CA GLU A 65 20.83 -5.24 9.74
C GLU A 65 20.39 -4.23 8.67
N ASN A 66 20.04 -4.70 7.47
CA ASN A 66 19.62 -3.86 6.35
C ASN A 66 18.39 -2.99 6.65
N THR A 67 17.49 -3.43 7.54
CA THR A 67 16.30 -2.65 7.92
C THR A 67 16.53 -1.85 9.20
N ALA A 68 17.33 -2.37 10.13
CA ALA A 68 17.73 -1.65 11.35
C ALA A 68 18.45 -0.34 11.02
N ASP A 69 19.16 -0.28 9.90
CA ASP A 69 19.84 0.90 9.39
C ASP A 69 18.93 2.13 9.24
N TYR A 70 17.71 1.93 8.74
CA TYR A 70 16.69 2.97 8.59
C TYR A 70 16.09 3.39 9.94
N LEU A 71 16.33 2.62 11.00
CA LEU A 71 15.71 2.81 12.29
C LEU A 71 16.52 3.68 13.27
N ARG A 72 17.75 4.07 12.92
CA ARG A 72 18.67 4.76 13.84
C ARG A 72 18.30 6.21 14.22
N GLN A 73 17.50 6.91 13.41
CA GLN A 73 17.32 8.37 13.51
C GLN A 73 15.95 8.84 14.02
N THR A 74 15.05 7.95 14.42
CA THR A 74 13.71 8.32 14.92
C THR A 74 13.37 7.53 16.17
N SER A 75 12.64 8.15 17.09
CA SER A 75 12.18 7.47 18.31
C SER A 75 11.32 6.26 17.95
N LEU A 76 11.56 5.16 18.65
CA LEU A 76 10.80 3.93 18.50
C LEU A 76 9.33 4.13 18.90
N GLU A 77 9.07 4.99 19.89
CA GLU A 77 7.72 5.30 20.39
C GLU A 77 6.84 5.99 19.33
N ALA A 78 7.32 7.05 18.67
CA ALA A 78 6.56 7.74 17.63
C ALA A 78 6.24 6.81 16.44
N ARG A 79 7.17 5.90 16.16
CA ARG A 79 7.04 4.85 15.16
C ARG A 79 6.01 3.80 15.53
N HIS A 80 6.02 3.33 16.78
CA HIS A 80 5.02 2.40 17.30
C HIS A 80 3.61 2.99 17.18
N GLN A 81 3.45 4.27 17.52
CA GLN A 81 2.18 4.96 17.37
C GLN A 81 1.75 5.04 15.90
N THR A 82 2.68 5.35 15.00
CA THR A 82 2.38 5.48 13.56
C THR A 82 1.93 4.15 12.95
N ILE A 83 2.66 3.07 13.20
CA ILE A 83 2.30 1.75 12.65
C ILE A 83 1.01 1.21 13.28
N GLY A 84 0.80 1.45 14.57
CA GLY A 84 -0.43 1.07 15.26
C GLY A 84 -1.63 1.81 14.69
N GLN A 85 -1.52 3.12 14.46
CA GLN A 85 -2.58 3.90 13.83
C GLN A 85 -2.85 3.45 12.39
N TRP A 86 -1.81 3.17 11.61
CA TRP A 86 -1.97 2.62 10.27
C TRP A 86 -2.75 1.30 10.26
N PHE A 87 -2.44 0.40 11.20
CA PHE A 87 -3.19 -0.84 11.37
C PHE A 87 -4.66 -0.60 11.73
N VAL A 88 -4.94 0.31 12.66
CA VAL A 88 -6.32 0.67 13.05
C VAL A 88 -7.10 1.29 11.89
N ASP A 89 -6.44 2.11 11.06
CA ASP A 89 -7.06 2.73 9.90
C ASP A 89 -7.54 1.70 8.86
N LEU A 90 -6.87 0.53 8.73
CA LEU A 90 -7.34 -0.55 7.84
C LEU A 90 -8.74 -1.04 8.23
N PHE A 91 -9.09 -0.89 9.51
CA PHE A 91 -10.40 -1.18 10.09
C PHE A 91 -11.28 0.07 10.22
N GLY A 92 -10.96 1.19 9.56
CA GLY A 92 -11.75 2.42 9.68
C GLY A 92 -13.08 2.40 8.93
N GLY A 93 -13.23 1.55 7.92
CA GLY A 93 -14.43 1.47 7.06
C GLY A 93 -14.68 2.68 6.16
N ALA A 94 -13.75 3.65 6.11
CA ALA A 94 -13.77 4.78 5.19
C ALA A 94 -12.52 4.72 4.30
N TYR A 95 -12.70 4.25 3.06
CA TYR A 95 -11.64 4.17 2.05
C TYR A 95 -11.94 5.19 0.94
N ASP A 96 -11.74 6.46 1.29
CA ASP A 96 -12.02 7.63 0.45
C ASP A 96 -10.73 8.29 -0.05
N GLU A 97 -10.86 9.47 -0.67
CA GLU A 97 -9.70 10.23 -1.18
C GLU A 97 -8.73 10.63 -0.07
N ALA A 98 -9.23 10.91 1.15
CA ALA A 98 -8.38 11.24 2.28
C ALA A 98 -7.56 10.02 2.74
N TYR A 99 -8.16 8.83 2.72
CA TYR A 99 -7.45 7.57 2.94
C TYR A 99 -6.32 7.40 1.92
N VAL A 100 -6.62 7.58 0.63
CA VAL A 100 -5.64 7.45 -0.47
C VAL A 100 -4.51 8.45 -0.30
N ALA A 101 -4.81 9.73 -0.08
CA ALA A 101 -3.81 10.78 0.10
C ALA A 101 -2.86 10.48 1.28
N LYS A 102 -3.42 9.95 2.38
CA LYS A 102 -2.62 9.49 3.53
C LYS A 102 -1.67 8.37 3.14
N ARG A 103 -2.11 7.37 2.37
CA ARG A 103 -1.26 6.23 1.94
C ARG A 103 -0.21 6.65 0.91
N MET A 104 -0.56 7.52 -0.03
CA MET A 104 0.38 8.13 -0.96
C MET A 104 1.49 8.88 -0.20
N THR A 105 1.12 9.69 0.80
CA THR A 105 2.10 10.40 1.64
C THR A 105 3.05 9.43 2.36
N ILE A 106 2.53 8.34 2.92
CA ILE A 106 3.35 7.30 3.56
C ILE A 106 4.33 6.69 2.55
N GLY A 107 3.85 6.30 1.36
CA GLY A 107 4.71 5.76 0.30
C GLY A 107 5.81 6.74 -0.13
N GLN A 108 5.45 8.02 -0.33
CA GLN A 108 6.40 9.09 -0.68
C GLN A 108 7.47 9.29 0.40
N VAL A 109 7.12 9.17 1.68
CA VAL A 109 8.11 9.21 2.77
C VAL A 109 9.10 8.06 2.65
N HIS A 110 8.63 6.84 2.38
CA HIS A 110 9.52 5.67 2.23
C HIS A 110 10.46 5.82 1.03
N VAL A 111 9.94 6.34 -0.08
CA VAL A 111 10.74 6.66 -1.27
C VAL A 111 11.80 7.73 -0.96
N ARG A 112 11.42 8.79 -0.23
CA ARG A 112 12.33 9.90 0.12
C ARG A 112 13.51 9.46 0.98
N ILE A 113 13.29 8.52 1.90
CA ILE A 113 14.37 7.96 2.73
C ILE A 113 15.17 6.87 2.00
N GLY A 114 14.86 6.57 0.74
CA GLY A 114 15.55 5.56 -0.06
C GLY A 114 15.32 4.14 0.47
N LEU A 115 14.15 3.87 1.06
CA LEU A 115 13.81 2.54 1.57
C LEU A 115 13.32 1.65 0.42
N PRO A 116 13.99 0.52 0.10
CA PRO A 116 13.52 -0.39 -0.93
C PRO A 116 12.12 -0.94 -0.66
N VAL A 117 11.23 -0.86 -1.65
CA VAL A 117 9.80 -1.25 -1.53
C VAL A 117 9.58 -2.68 -1.04
N ARG A 118 10.54 -3.58 -1.30
CA ARG A 118 10.50 -4.97 -0.80
C ARG A 118 10.40 -5.06 0.73
N TYR A 119 10.93 -4.09 1.48
CA TYR A 119 10.89 -4.14 2.95
C TYR A 119 9.49 -3.89 3.50
N PRO A 120 8.79 -2.78 3.18
CA PRO A 120 7.40 -2.62 3.60
C PRO A 120 6.50 -3.74 3.06
N LEU A 121 6.73 -4.22 1.84
CA LEU A 121 5.97 -5.37 1.30
C LEU A 121 6.21 -6.67 2.10
N ALA A 122 7.43 -6.95 2.54
CA ALA A 122 7.71 -8.10 3.41
C ALA A 122 7.04 -7.97 4.77
N MET A 123 6.89 -6.74 5.27
CA MET A 123 6.23 -6.48 6.55
C MET A 123 4.72 -6.68 6.50
N ILE A 124 4.09 -6.72 5.32
CA ILE A 124 2.68 -7.07 5.14
C ILE A 124 2.33 -8.41 5.79
N ASP A 125 3.27 -9.35 5.86
CA ASP A 125 3.09 -10.61 6.61
C ASP A 125 2.68 -10.37 8.07
N VAL A 126 3.30 -9.41 8.76
CA VAL A 126 2.93 -9.05 10.15
C VAL A 126 1.50 -8.51 10.19
N LEU A 127 1.12 -7.61 9.28
CA LEU A 127 -0.24 -7.06 9.28
C LEU A 127 -1.28 -8.11 8.95
N MET A 128 -0.97 -9.04 8.05
CA MET A 128 -1.87 -10.13 7.69
C MET A 128 -2.12 -11.04 8.90
N GLN A 129 -1.08 -11.37 9.66
CA GLN A 129 -1.21 -12.19 10.88
C GLN A 129 -2.11 -11.52 11.91
N PHE A 130 -1.87 -10.25 12.24
CA PHE A 130 -2.67 -9.52 13.23
C PHE A 130 -4.07 -9.18 12.72
N GLY A 131 -4.22 -8.86 11.44
CA GLY A 131 -5.53 -8.65 10.83
C GLY A 131 -6.37 -9.92 10.84
N ALA A 132 -5.77 -11.09 10.59
CA ALA A 132 -6.44 -12.37 10.76
C ALA A 132 -6.93 -12.55 12.21
N LEU A 133 -6.12 -12.25 13.22
CA LEU A 133 -6.54 -12.30 14.63
C LEU A 133 -7.74 -11.39 14.92
N VAL A 134 -7.74 -10.15 14.40
CA VAL A 134 -8.89 -9.24 14.54
C VAL A 134 -10.14 -9.83 13.90
N THR A 135 -10.03 -10.34 12.68
CA THR A 135 -11.18 -10.86 11.92
C THR A 135 -11.82 -12.10 12.55
N GLN A 136 -11.07 -12.89 13.33
CA GLN A 136 -11.60 -14.02 14.10
C GLN A 136 -12.56 -13.59 15.21
N LEU A 137 -12.54 -12.32 15.62
CA LEU A 137 -13.44 -11.78 16.63
C LEU A 137 -14.79 -11.31 16.03
N SER A 138 -14.94 -11.39 14.71
CA SER A 138 -16.18 -11.15 14.00
C SER A 138 -17.19 -12.29 14.22
N PRO A 139 -18.50 -12.02 14.26
CA PRO A 139 -19.52 -13.07 14.14
C PRO A 139 -19.48 -13.79 12.79
N ALA A 140 -18.78 -13.24 11.80
CA ALA A 140 -18.61 -13.78 10.46
C ALA A 140 -17.12 -13.72 10.04
N PRO A 141 -16.25 -14.60 10.58
CA PRO A 141 -14.80 -14.49 10.41
C PRO A 141 -14.31 -14.58 8.96
N GLU A 142 -14.90 -15.46 8.16
CA GLU A 142 -14.48 -15.65 6.76
C GLU A 142 -14.77 -14.41 5.91
N GLN A 143 -15.94 -13.80 6.09
CA GLN A 143 -16.31 -12.58 5.38
C GLN A 143 -15.47 -11.40 5.87
N ALA A 144 -15.19 -11.31 7.17
CA ALA A 144 -14.31 -10.27 7.71
C ALA A 144 -12.87 -10.40 7.20
N LEU A 145 -12.35 -11.63 7.12
CA LEU A 145 -11.02 -11.89 6.56
C LEU A 145 -10.96 -11.56 5.07
N SER A 146 -12.01 -11.89 4.31
CA SER A 146 -12.13 -11.51 2.90
C SER A 146 -12.13 -9.98 2.73
N ALA A 147 -12.95 -9.26 3.50
CA ALA A 147 -12.99 -7.80 3.50
C ALA A 147 -11.61 -7.20 3.86
N PHE A 148 -10.97 -7.71 4.91
CA PHE A 148 -9.65 -7.25 5.35
C PHE A 148 -8.59 -7.43 4.25
N ARG A 149 -8.58 -8.59 3.57
CA ARG A 149 -7.67 -8.84 2.45
C ARG A 149 -7.86 -7.85 1.31
N LYS A 150 -9.10 -7.49 0.97
CA LYS A 150 -9.40 -6.47 -0.06
C LYS A 150 -8.90 -5.10 0.37
N ALA A 151 -9.21 -4.66 1.60
CA ALA A 151 -8.78 -3.36 2.12
C ALA A 151 -7.24 -3.26 2.19
N LEU A 152 -6.57 -4.32 2.66
CA LEU A 152 -5.11 -4.40 2.69
C LEU A 152 -4.50 -4.40 1.28
N SER A 153 -5.12 -5.08 0.32
CA SER A 153 -4.66 -5.06 -1.08
C SER A 153 -4.79 -3.68 -1.71
N LEU A 154 -5.89 -2.96 -1.45
CA LEU A 154 -6.08 -1.57 -1.84
C LEU A 154 -4.98 -0.67 -1.23
N ASP A 155 -4.70 -0.86 0.07
CA ASP A 155 -3.65 -0.13 0.78
C ASP A 155 -2.28 -0.31 0.14
N ILE A 156 -1.90 -1.57 -0.13
CA ILE A 156 -0.63 -1.94 -0.75
C ILE A 156 -0.52 -1.34 -2.16
N ALA A 157 -1.58 -1.42 -2.96
CA ALA A 157 -1.58 -0.90 -4.31
C ALA A 157 -1.37 0.62 -4.34
N ILE A 158 -2.11 1.38 -3.51
CA ILE A 158 -1.95 2.83 -3.39
C ILE A 158 -0.56 3.18 -2.85
N PHE A 159 -0.10 2.50 -1.80
CA PHE A 159 1.23 2.72 -1.25
C PHE A 159 2.33 2.48 -2.30
N ASN A 160 2.21 1.41 -3.09
CA ASN A 160 3.17 1.06 -4.12
C ASN A 160 3.13 2.04 -5.31
N GLN A 161 1.97 2.64 -5.60
CA GLN A 161 1.85 3.69 -6.60
C GLN A 161 2.82 4.83 -6.34
N ALA A 162 2.99 5.26 -5.09
CA ALA A 162 3.92 6.34 -4.76
C ALA A 162 5.38 6.04 -5.16
N TYR A 163 5.79 4.77 -5.18
CA TYR A 163 7.10 4.35 -5.70
C TYR A 163 7.16 4.45 -7.21
N GLU A 164 6.13 3.94 -7.90
CA GLU A 164 6.02 3.96 -9.35
C GLU A 164 5.99 5.42 -9.86
N ASP A 165 5.14 6.26 -9.30
CA ASP A 165 5.01 7.67 -9.64
C ASP A 165 6.35 8.39 -9.56
N ARG A 166 7.13 8.16 -8.49
CA ARG A 166 8.43 8.80 -8.35
C ARG A 166 9.43 8.31 -9.40
N GLN A 167 9.46 7.01 -9.67
CA GLN A 167 10.37 6.41 -10.66
C GLN A 167 10.05 6.91 -12.06
N ILE A 168 8.77 6.90 -12.44
CA ILE A 168 8.27 7.39 -13.72
C ILE A 168 8.52 8.88 -13.87
N ALA A 169 8.22 9.70 -12.86
CA ALA A 169 8.47 11.13 -12.91
C ALA A 169 9.95 11.44 -13.16
N HIS A 170 10.86 10.75 -12.46
CA HIS A 170 12.29 10.97 -12.65
C HIS A 170 12.77 10.52 -14.04
N LEU A 171 12.28 9.39 -14.55
CA LEU A 171 12.60 8.94 -15.90
C LEU A 171 12.04 9.92 -16.95
N ALA A 172 10.81 10.38 -16.77
CA ALA A 172 10.16 11.35 -17.64
C ALA A 172 10.95 12.66 -17.76
N GLU A 173 11.50 13.15 -16.65
CA GLU A 173 12.41 14.32 -16.64
C GLU A 173 13.64 14.10 -17.52
N MET A 174 14.22 12.90 -17.52
CA MET A 174 15.41 12.57 -18.31
C MET A 174 15.14 12.38 -19.80
N VAL A 175 13.97 11.83 -20.15
CA VAL A 175 13.66 11.39 -21.52
C VAL A 175 12.68 12.31 -22.25
N GLY A 176 12.25 13.40 -21.60
CA GLY A 176 11.41 14.43 -22.19
C GLY A 176 9.91 14.12 -22.17
N GLY A 177 9.45 13.19 -21.32
CA GLY A 177 8.02 12.97 -21.10
C GLY A 177 7.66 11.57 -20.58
N GLU A 178 6.51 11.49 -19.91
CA GLU A 178 6.01 10.26 -19.28
C GLU A 178 5.72 9.14 -20.30
N ARG A 179 5.18 9.48 -21.47
CA ARG A 179 4.93 8.50 -22.54
C ARG A 179 6.20 7.78 -22.98
N LEU A 180 7.31 8.51 -23.14
CA LEU A 180 8.61 7.96 -23.51
C LEU A 180 9.19 7.13 -22.36
N ALA A 181 9.04 7.59 -21.12
CA ALA A 181 9.45 6.84 -19.93
C ALA A 181 8.78 5.46 -19.87
N TRP A 182 7.46 5.39 -20.05
CA TRP A 182 6.70 4.14 -20.09
C TRP A 182 7.11 3.21 -21.24
N ARG A 183 7.35 3.78 -22.44
CA ARG A 183 7.84 3.00 -23.59
C ARG A 183 9.21 2.41 -23.33
N LEU A 184 10.15 3.18 -22.77
CA LEU A 184 11.48 2.69 -22.43
C LEU A 184 11.43 1.57 -21.39
N LEU A 185 10.65 1.73 -20.32
CA LEU A 185 10.50 0.70 -19.29
C LEU A 185 9.85 -0.58 -19.82
N SER A 186 8.95 -0.45 -20.80
CA SER A 186 8.28 -1.59 -21.43
C SER A 186 9.04 -2.21 -22.60
N GLY A 187 10.26 -1.75 -22.89
CA GLY A 187 11.07 -2.23 -24.02
C GLY A 187 10.51 -1.84 -25.39
N GLN A 188 9.67 -0.81 -25.44
CA GLN A 188 9.03 -0.25 -26.64
C GLN A 188 9.66 1.09 -27.07
N GLY A 189 10.83 1.44 -26.52
CA GLY A 189 11.55 2.68 -26.79
C GLY A 189 12.36 2.67 -28.08
#